data_AF-A0A6M3L3B3-F1
#
_entry.id   AF-A0A6M3L3B3-F1
#
_cell.length_a   1.000
_cell.length_b   1.000
_cell.length_c   1.000
_cell.angle_alpha   90.00
_cell.angle_beta   90.00
_cell.angle_gamma   90.00
#
_symmetry.space_group_name_H-M   'P 1'
#
loop_
_entity.id
_entity.type
_entity.pdbx_description
1 polymer ?
#
loop_
_entity_poly.entity_id
_entity_poly.type
_entity_poly.pdbx_seq_one_letter_code
_entity_poly.pdbx_strand_id
1 'polypeptide(L)' 'MMKSKLPDLTQQPIKFVDATPDEEYPLRILQAYREDCNCKWSSDTENALIRMMNEMCDKRAEILDRAIEILERNK' A
#
# COMPACT_ATOMS: atom_id res chain seq x y z
N MET A 1 11.45 14.71 28.98
CA MET A 1 11.32 14.11 27.64
C MET A 1 9.99 14.53 27.04
N MET A 2 10.00 15.37 26.00
CA MET A 2 8.78 15.61 25.21
C MET A 2 8.45 14.32 24.46
N LYS A 3 7.31 13.70 24.78
CA LYS A 3 6.75 12.65 23.93
C LYS A 3 6.20 13.37 22.69
N SER A 4 6.94 13.38 21.60
CA SER A 4 6.37 13.74 20.30
C SER A 4 5.26 12.73 20.00
N LYS A 5 4.02 13.20 20.07
CA LYS A 5 2.86 12.39 19.70
C LYS A 5 2.97 12.17 18.19
N LEU A 6 3.14 10.92 17.76
CA LEU A 6 3.08 10.60 16.34
C LEU A 6 1.70 11.04 15.80
N PRO A 7 1.64 11.55 14.57
CA PRO A 7 0.36 11.90 13.96
C PRO A 7 -0.52 10.65 13.84
N ASP A 8 -1.84 10.85 13.87
CA ASP A 8 -2.78 9.75 13.68
C ASP A 8 -2.56 9.13 12.30
N LEU A 9 -2.26 7.83 12.29
CA LEU A 9 -1.97 7.13 11.06
C LEU A 9 -3.26 6.82 10.31
N THR A 10 -3.32 7.12 9.01
CA THR A 10 -4.50 6.76 8.19
C THR A 10 -4.37 5.38 7.55
N GLN A 11 -3.18 4.77 7.62
CA GLN A 11 -2.93 3.40 7.17
C GLN A 11 -3.50 2.36 8.13
N GLN A 12 -4.30 1.43 7.60
CA GLN A 12 -4.73 0.23 8.31
C GLN A 12 -4.03 -0.99 7.73
N PRO A 13 -3.57 -1.95 8.56
CA PRO A 13 -3.03 -3.20 8.06
C PRO A 13 -4.02 -3.92 7.16
N ILE A 14 -3.53 -4.58 6.09
CA ILE A 14 -4.32 -5.54 5.32
C ILE A 14 -4.79 -6.65 6.28
N LYS A 15 -6.09 -6.71 6.54
CA LYS A 15 -6.65 -7.62 7.56
C LYS A 15 -6.79 -9.04 7.04
N PHE A 16 -7.07 -9.20 5.75
CA PHE A 16 -7.33 -10.49 5.14
C PHE A 16 -7.16 -10.40 3.61
N VAL A 17 -6.54 -11.42 3.02
CA VAL A 17 -6.55 -11.68 1.58
C VAL A 17 -7.07 -13.11 1.42
N ASP A 18 -8.02 -13.32 0.53
CA ASP A 18 -8.51 -14.65 0.18
C ASP A 18 -7.36 -15.50 -0.40
N ALA A 19 -7.04 -16.58 0.29
CA ALA A 19 -5.92 -17.47 0.00
C ALA A 19 -6.32 -18.73 -0.77
N THR A 20 -7.48 -18.73 -1.42
CA THR A 20 -7.89 -19.82 -2.33
C THR A 20 -6.81 -20.00 -3.41
N PRO A 21 -6.20 -21.19 -3.57
CA PRO A 21 -5.05 -21.39 -4.46
C PRO A 21 -5.51 -21.64 -5.91
N ASP A 22 -6.07 -20.63 -6.54
CA ASP A 22 -6.48 -20.61 -7.95
C ASP A 22 -5.60 -19.64 -8.77
N GLU A 23 -5.88 -19.54 -10.07
CA GLU A 23 -5.16 -18.65 -11.00
C GLU A 23 -5.32 -17.16 -10.65
N GLU A 24 -6.35 -16.79 -9.87
CA GLU A 24 -6.60 -15.43 -9.40
C GLU A 24 -5.84 -15.09 -8.11
N TYR A 25 -5.30 -16.09 -7.40
CA TYR A 25 -4.62 -15.88 -6.13
C TYR A 25 -3.49 -14.84 -6.20
N PRO A 26 -2.58 -14.87 -7.20
CA PRO A 26 -1.54 -13.85 -7.31
C PRO A 26 -2.10 -12.44 -7.49
N LEU A 27 -3.18 -12.29 -8.27
CA LEU A 27 -3.83 -10.99 -8.49
C LEU A 27 -4.50 -10.48 -7.22
N ARG A 28 -5.21 -11.34 -6.47
CA ARG A 28 -5.82 -10.95 -5.19
C ARG A 28 -4.79 -10.42 -4.20
N ILE A 29 -3.60 -11.04 -4.12
CA ILE A 29 -2.51 -10.53 -3.29
C ILE A 29 -2.09 -9.14 -3.75
N LEU A 30 -1.73 -8.99 -5.03
CA LEU A 30 -1.19 -7.73 -5.54
C LEU A 30 -2.19 -6.60 -5.43
N GLN A 31 -3.48 -6.86 -5.71
CA GLN A 31 -4.56 -5.89 -5.56
C GLN A 31 -4.73 -5.44 -4.10
N ALA A 32 -4.73 -6.37 -3.14
CA ALA A 32 -4.82 -6.02 -1.72
C ALA A 32 -3.64 -5.14 -1.27
N TYR A 33 -2.42 -5.46 -1.69
CA TYR A 33 -1.26 -4.62 -1.41
C TYR A 33 -1.29 -3.29 -2.17
N ARG A 34 -1.95 -3.22 -3.33
CA ARG A 34 -2.09 -1.99 -4.10
C ARG A 34 -3.08 -1.02 -3.45
N GLU A 35 -4.18 -1.56 -2.94
CA GLU A 35 -5.18 -0.81 -2.20
C GLU A 35 -4.61 -0.22 -0.91
N ASP A 36 -3.77 -0.97 -0.20
CA ASP A 36 -3.07 -0.49 1.01
C ASP A 36 -2.20 0.75 0.75
N CYS A 37 -1.63 0.90 -0.46
CA CYS A 37 -0.87 2.10 -0.82
C CYS A 37 -1.73 3.38 -0.89
N ASN A 38 -3.05 3.27 -1.03
CA ASN A 38 -3.96 4.42 -1.02
C ASN A 38 -4.13 4.99 0.40
N CYS A 39 -3.88 4.19 1.43
CA CYS A 39 -3.87 4.69 2.79
C CYS A 39 -2.51 5.33 3.10
N LYS A 40 -2.51 6.67 3.18
CA LYS A 40 -1.31 7.44 3.52
C LYS A 40 -0.94 7.27 4.99
N TRP A 41 0.27 7.65 5.36
CA TRP A 41 0.71 7.59 6.76
C TRP A 41 0.08 8.70 7.57
N SER A 42 -0.05 9.89 7.00
CA SER A 42 -0.84 11.01 7.55
C SER A 42 -1.02 12.05 6.45
N SER A 43 -2.01 12.91 6.59
CA SER A 43 -2.18 14.11 5.77
C SER A 43 -1.26 15.26 6.19
N ASP A 44 -0.51 15.11 7.29
CA ASP A 44 0.48 16.08 7.74
C ASP A 44 1.71 16.09 6.82
N THR A 45 1.70 17.01 5.85
CA THR A 45 2.76 17.17 4.85
C THR A 45 3.97 17.97 5.34
N GLU A 46 3.89 18.61 6.52
CA GLU A 46 5.00 19.37 7.11
C GLU A 46 6.08 18.44 7.67
N ASN A 47 5.70 17.23 8.07
CA ASN A 47 6.63 16.23 8.56
C ASN A 47 7.36 15.54 7.39
N ALA A 48 8.66 15.82 7.26
CA ALA A 48 9.51 15.27 6.20
C ALA A 48 9.52 13.73 6.15
N LEU A 49 9.43 13.06 7.31
CA LEU A 49 9.35 11.59 7.36
C LEU A 49 8.02 11.10 6.79
N ILE A 50 6.90 11.73 7.16
CA ILE A 50 5.57 11.38 6.63
C ILE A 50 5.53 11.57 5.11
N ARG A 51 6.09 12.68 4.60
CA ARG A 51 6.18 12.91 3.16
C ARG A 51 6.97 11.81 2.45
N MET A 52 8.15 11.46 2.95
CA MET A 52 8.97 10.37 2.40
C MET A 52 8.21 9.03 2.42
N MET A 53 7.53 8.71 3.52
CA MET A 53 6.74 7.47 3.63
C MET A 53 5.58 7.45 2.62
N ASN A 54 4.88 8.57 2.45
CA ASN A 54 3.81 8.70 1.47
C ASN A 54 4.31 8.56 0.02
N GLU A 55 5.48 9.14 -0.31
CA GLU A 55 6.15 8.97 -1.60
C GLU A 55 6.56 7.51 -1.86
N MET A 56 7.00 6.79 -0.82
CA MET A 56 7.31 5.38 -0.93
C MET A 56 6.06 4.52 -1.18
N CYS A 57 4.91 4.89 -0.60
CA CYS A 57 3.63 4.27 -0.94
C CYS A 57 3.27 4.50 -2.42
N ASP A 58 3.53 5.69 -2.98
CA ASP A 58 3.28 5.99 -4.39
C ASP A 58 4.17 5.14 -5.31
N LYS A 59 5.47 5.06 -5.02
CA LYS A 59 6.39 4.20 -5.79
C LYS A 59 6.00 2.73 -5.72
N ARG A 60 5.58 2.26 -4.55
CA ARG A 60 5.09 0.89 -4.37
C ARG A 60 3.82 0.64 -5.19
N ALA A 61 2.89 1.60 -5.22
CA ALA A 61 1.70 1.55 -6.04
C ALA A 61 2.04 1.38 -7.53
N GLU A 62 2.97 2.19 -8.07
CA GLU A 62 3.40 2.08 -9.48
C GLU A 62 3.98 0.71 -9.84
N ILE A 63 4.77 0.13 -8.93
CA ILE A 63 5.35 -1.22 -9.14
C ILE A 63 4.24 -2.28 -9.17
N LEU A 64 3.27 -2.18 -8.26
CA LEU A 64 2.15 -3.11 -8.18
C LEU A 64 1.22 -2.99 -9.41
N ASP A 65 0.94 -1.77 -9.86
CA ASP A 65 0.13 -1.52 -11.06
C ASP A 65 0.75 -2.22 -12.29
N ARG A 66 2.07 -2.08 -12.47
CA ARG A 66 2.80 -2.79 -13.56
C ARG A 66 2.75 -4.31 -13.42
N ALA A 67 2.89 -4.83 -12.20
CA ALA A 67 2.87 -6.27 -11.96
C ALA A 67 1.47 -6.87 -12.24
N ILE A 68 0.41 -6.17 -11.84
CA ILE A 68 -0.98 -6.53 -12.13
C ILE A 68 -1.22 -6.52 -13.64
N GLU A 69 -0.83 -5.46 -14.35
CA GLU A 69 -0.96 -5.38 -15.81
C GLU A 69 -0.28 -6.55 -16.54
N ILE A 70 0.93 -6.94 -16.09
CA ILE A 70 1.66 -8.07 -16.70
C ILE A 70 0.89 -9.37 -16.50
N LEU A 71 0.37 -9.62 -15.30
CA LEU A 71 -0.39 -10.84 -15.01
C LEU A 71 -1.73 -10.88 -15.76
N GLU A 72 -2.44 -9.77 -15.83
CA GLU A 72 -3.71 -9.68 -16.55
C GLU A 72 -3.54 -9.90 -18.07
N ARG A 73 -2.42 -9.47 -18.66
CA ARG A 73 -2.11 -9.72 -20.08
C ARG A 73 -1.73 -11.17 -20.38
N ASN A 74 -1.30 -11.93 -19.38
CA ASN A 74 -0.82 -13.31 -19.52
C ASN A 74 -1.88 -14.35 -19.12
N LYS A 75 -3.09 -13.92 -18.77
CA LYS A 75 -4.29 -14.77 -18.69
C LYS A 75 -4.83 -15.08 -20.08
#